data_AF-A0A957HVF2-F1
#
_entry.id   AF-A0A957HVF2-F1
#
_cell.length_a   1.000
_cell.length_b   1.000
_cell.length_c   1.000
_cell.angle_alpha   90.00
_cell.angle_beta   90.00
_cell.angle_gamma   90.00
#
_symmetry.space_group_name_H-M   'P 1'
#
loop_
_entity.id
_entity.type
_entity.pdbx_description
1 polymer ?
#
loop_
_entity_poly.entity_id
_entity_poly.type
_entity_poly.pdbx_seq_one_letter_code
_entity_poly.pdbx_strand_id
1 'polypeptide(L)'
;MDTLQAKRPSFTPEEAHNIVSQLYGLSGKLKSLPSERDQNFLFTTSTGEQFTLKFSNSAERRETLDLQHSAMHHIANHDATLRCPQPHLTQTGETITPVPSEAEAAVSAP
;
A
#
# COMPACT_ATOMS: atom_id res chain seq x y z
N MET A 1 -20.61 5.66 -4.30
CA MET A 1 -20.45 4.41 -5.06
C MET A 1 -20.06 3.33 -4.08
N ASP A 2 -20.70 2.15 -4.17
CA ASP A 2 -20.41 1.03 -3.28
C ASP A 2 -19.04 0.43 -3.64
N THR A 3 -18.12 0.43 -2.70
CA THR A 3 -16.75 -0.07 -2.87
C THR A 3 -16.66 -1.57 -3.13
N LEU A 4 -17.73 -2.33 -2.88
CA LEU A 4 -17.80 -3.77 -3.22
C LEU A 4 -17.96 -4.02 -4.73
N GLN A 5 -18.44 -3.03 -5.48
CA GLN A 5 -18.63 -3.13 -6.94
C GLN A 5 -17.47 -2.50 -7.74
N ALA A 6 -16.57 -1.77 -7.08
CA ALA A 6 -15.45 -1.11 -7.74
C ALA A 6 -14.38 -2.14 -8.18
N LYS A 7 -13.82 -1.94 -9.39
CA LYS A 7 -12.72 -2.78 -9.90
C LYS A 7 -11.56 -2.75 -8.90
N ARG A 8 -11.06 -3.94 -8.50
CA ARG A 8 -9.88 -4.04 -7.63
C ARG A 8 -8.63 -3.53 -8.37
N PRO A 9 -7.65 -2.96 -7.66
CA PRO A 9 -6.33 -2.72 -8.23
C PRO A 9 -5.73 -4.04 -8.78
N SER A 10 -5.07 -3.97 -9.92
CA SER A 10 -4.54 -5.13 -10.65
C SER A 10 -3.04 -5.04 -11.01
N PHE A 11 -2.27 -4.26 -10.24
CA PHE A 11 -0.83 -4.10 -10.44
C PHE A 11 -0.09 -5.44 -10.54
N THR A 12 0.80 -5.54 -11.51
CA THR A 12 1.73 -6.66 -11.63
C THR A 12 2.80 -6.57 -10.53
N PRO A 13 3.48 -7.68 -10.19
CA PRO A 13 4.62 -7.64 -9.27
C PRO A 13 5.75 -6.70 -9.72
N GLU A 14 5.93 -6.51 -11.03
CA GLU A 14 6.95 -5.63 -11.59
C GLU A 14 6.60 -4.15 -11.38
N GLU A 15 5.36 -3.75 -11.70
CA GLU A 15 4.87 -2.39 -11.44
C GLU A 15 4.91 -2.07 -9.94
N ALA A 16 4.46 -3.01 -9.11
CA ALA A 16 4.51 -2.86 -7.67
C ALA A 16 5.96 -2.72 -7.15
N HIS A 17 6.92 -3.44 -7.74
CA HIS A 17 8.33 -3.30 -7.40
C HIS A 17 8.86 -1.92 -7.78
N ASN A 18 8.51 -1.41 -8.96
CA ASN A 18 8.92 -0.07 -9.40
C ASN A 18 8.37 1.02 -8.47
N ILE A 19 7.11 0.90 -8.05
CA ILE A 19 6.49 1.82 -7.10
C ILE A 19 7.22 1.77 -5.74
N VAL A 20 7.55 0.58 -5.24
CA VAL A 20 8.29 0.45 -3.96
C VAL A 20 9.68 1.08 -4.06
N SER A 21 10.40 0.81 -5.14
CA SER A 21 11.72 1.39 -5.40
C SER A 21 11.65 2.92 -5.46
N GLN A 22 10.67 3.48 -6.17
CA GLN A 22 10.51 4.92 -6.34
C GLN A 22 10.09 5.63 -5.04
N LEU A 23 9.10 5.10 -4.32
CA LEU A 23 8.52 5.81 -3.17
C LEU A 23 9.26 5.56 -1.85
N TYR A 24 9.89 4.40 -1.71
CA TYR A 24 10.53 3.99 -0.46
C TYR A 24 12.05 3.77 -0.60
N GLY A 25 12.58 3.70 -1.82
CA GLY A 25 14.01 3.39 -2.06
C GLY A 25 14.39 1.97 -1.67
N LEU A 26 13.41 1.07 -1.57
CA LEU A 26 13.62 -0.31 -1.16
C LEU A 26 13.63 -1.23 -2.38
N SER A 27 14.43 -2.29 -2.31
CA SER A 27 14.47 -3.37 -3.31
C SER A 27 14.28 -4.72 -2.65
N GLY A 28 13.68 -5.67 -3.37
CA GLY A 28 13.31 -6.95 -2.79
C GLY A 28 12.41 -7.79 -3.66
N LYS A 29 11.78 -8.78 -3.05
CA LYS A 29 10.84 -9.69 -3.72
C LYS A 29 9.42 -9.39 -3.28
N LEU A 30 8.49 -9.43 -4.24
CA LEU A 30 7.06 -9.31 -3.98
C LEU A 30 6.36 -10.65 -4.21
N LYS A 31 5.44 -10.98 -3.30
CA LYS A 31 4.53 -12.13 -3.42
C LYS A 31 3.11 -11.65 -3.20
N SER A 32 2.22 -11.93 -4.15
CA SER A 32 0.80 -11.58 -4.01
C SER A 32 0.17 -12.26 -2.78
N LEU A 33 -0.69 -11.52 -2.08
CA LEU A 33 -1.48 -11.99 -0.95
C LEU A 33 -2.97 -11.94 -1.30
N PRO A 34 -3.78 -12.92 -0.81
CA PRO A 34 -5.23 -12.86 -0.93
C PRO A 34 -5.78 -11.55 -0.35
N SER A 35 -6.69 -10.91 -1.08
CA SER A 35 -7.30 -9.64 -0.70
C SER A 35 -8.64 -9.46 -1.40
N GLU A 36 -9.59 -8.75 -0.77
CA GLU A 36 -10.99 -8.67 -1.20
C GLU A 36 -11.41 -7.34 -1.87
N ARG A 37 -10.65 -6.27 -1.74
CA ARG A 37 -11.04 -4.94 -2.29
C ARG A 37 -9.82 -4.20 -2.77
N ASP A 38 -8.81 -4.27 -1.92
CA ASP A 38 -7.46 -3.80 -2.14
C ASP A 38 -6.63 -4.91 -2.80
N GLN A 39 -5.41 -4.58 -3.18
CA GLN A 39 -4.42 -5.55 -3.64
C GLN A 39 -3.22 -5.53 -2.69
N ASN A 40 -2.95 -6.67 -2.07
CA ASN A 40 -1.89 -6.79 -1.07
C ASN A 40 -0.73 -7.64 -1.61
N PHE A 41 0.50 -7.26 -1.26
CA PHE A 41 1.70 -8.05 -1.49
C PHE A 41 2.52 -8.16 -0.21
N LEU A 42 3.12 -9.32 0.00
CA LEU A 42 4.25 -9.48 0.91
C LEU A 42 5.50 -8.99 0.18
N PHE A 43 6.12 -7.95 0.72
CA PHE A 43 7.41 -7.45 0.27
C PHE A 43 8.49 -7.93 1.23
N THR A 44 9.51 -8.60 0.70
CA THR A 44 10.69 -9.02 1.47
C THR A 44 11.91 -8.30 0.90
N THR A 45 12.55 -7.45 1.70
CA THR A 45 13.77 -6.73 1.30
C THR A 45 14.93 -7.70 1.04
N SER A 46 15.98 -7.21 0.39
CA SER A 46 17.25 -7.94 0.27
C SER A 46 17.90 -8.27 1.61
N THR A 47 17.62 -7.48 2.66
CA THR A 47 18.08 -7.69 4.05
C THR A 47 17.22 -8.71 4.81
N GLY A 48 16.09 -9.15 4.24
CA GLY A 48 15.18 -10.13 4.84
C GLY A 48 14.05 -9.53 5.68
N GLU A 49 13.96 -8.20 5.76
CA GLU A 49 12.85 -7.50 6.42
C GLU A 49 11.58 -7.65 5.60
N GLN A 50 10.43 -7.75 6.28
CA GLN A 50 9.15 -8.02 5.65
C GLN A 50 8.16 -6.90 5.90
N PHE A 51 7.47 -6.50 4.82
CA PHE A 51 6.45 -5.47 4.82
C PHE A 51 5.21 -5.97 4.07
N THR A 52 4.05 -5.43 4.41
CA THR A 52 2.86 -5.59 3.58
C THR A 52 2.70 -4.34 2.73
N LEU A 53 2.85 -4.48 1.42
CA LEU A 53 2.51 -3.46 0.45
C LEU A 53 1.01 -3.57 0.13
N LYS A 54 0.29 -2.46 0.23
CA LYS A 54 -1.15 -2.41 0.01
C LYS A 54 -1.50 -1.31 -0.99
N PHE A 55 -2.15 -1.72 -2.08
CA PHE A 55 -2.81 -0.80 -3.02
C PHE A 55 -4.29 -0.74 -2.65
N SER A 56 -4.70 0.38 -2.09
CA SER A 56 -6.11 0.60 -1.74
C SER A 56 -6.96 0.83 -2.99
N ASN A 57 -8.21 0.38 -2.96
CA ASN A 57 -9.13 0.63 -4.06
C ASN A 57 -9.34 2.14 -4.30
N SER A 58 -9.43 2.58 -5.55
CA SER A 58 -9.64 4.01 -5.89
C SER A 58 -10.99 4.56 -5.44
N ALA A 59 -11.98 3.68 -5.20
CA ALA A 59 -13.26 4.06 -4.61
C ALA A 59 -13.19 4.25 -3.08
N GLU A 60 -12.10 3.87 -2.42
CA GLU A 60 -11.92 4.10 -0.99
C GLU A 60 -11.68 5.59 -0.74
N ARG A 61 -12.38 6.13 0.26
CA ARG A 61 -12.28 7.56 0.56
C ARG A 61 -11.04 7.84 1.36
N ARG A 62 -10.43 9.01 1.11
CA ARG A 62 -9.21 9.42 1.82
C ARG A 62 -9.42 9.47 3.33
N GLU A 63 -10.57 9.98 3.79
CA GLU A 63 -10.88 10.10 5.21
C GLU A 63 -11.01 8.73 5.88
N THR A 64 -11.46 7.71 5.14
CA THR A 64 -11.50 6.33 5.65
C THR A 64 -10.08 5.80 5.88
N LEU A 65 -9.16 6.06 4.95
CA LEU A 65 -7.76 5.64 5.09
C LEU A 65 -7.07 6.38 6.24
N ASP A 66 -7.30 7.69 6.38
CA ASP A 66 -6.76 8.48 7.48
C ASP A 66 -7.31 8.05 8.85
N LEU A 67 -8.60 7.66 8.91
CA LEU A 67 -9.20 7.07 10.11
C LEU A 67 -8.52 5.74 10.48
N GLN A 68 -8.27 4.86 9.50
CA GLN A 68 -7.55 3.61 9.74
C GLN A 68 -6.14 3.87 10.31
N HIS A 69 -5.41 4.83 9.75
CA HIS A 69 -4.08 5.21 10.25
C HIS A 69 -4.13 5.80 11.66
N SER A 70 -5.11 6.67 11.93
CA SER A 70 -5.32 7.25 13.26
C SER A 70 -5.64 6.18 14.29
N ALA A 71 -6.44 5.17 13.93
CA ALA A 71 -6.73 4.04 14.81
C ALA A 71 -5.48 3.20 15.12
N MET A 72 -4.65 2.90 14.12
CA MET A 72 -3.38 2.18 14.34
C MET A 72 -2.43 2.95 15.28
N HIS A 73 -2.34 4.27 15.10
CA HIS A 73 -1.54 5.14 15.96
C HIS A 73 -2.11 5.22 17.39
N HIS A 74 -3.44 5.31 17.52
CA HIS A 74 -4.10 5.29 18.82
C HIS A 74 -3.81 4.00 19.59
N ILE A 75 -3.93 2.84 18.95
CA ILE A 75 -3.62 1.53 19.56
C ILE A 75 -2.16 1.49 20.00
N ALA A 76 -1.22 1.88 19.14
CA ALA A 76 0.20 1.85 19.46
C ALA A 76 0.58 2.74 20.66
N ASN A 77 -0.09 3.88 20.82
CA ASN A 77 0.15 4.80 21.93
C ASN A 77 -0.55 4.41 23.23
N HIS A 78 -1.65 3.66 23.16
CA HIS A 78 -2.44 3.32 24.34
C HIS A 78 -2.12 1.92 24.89
N ASP A 79 -1.80 0.97 24.03
CA ASP A 79 -1.44 -0.39 24.42
C ASP A 79 -0.43 -1.01 23.45
N ALA A 80 0.85 -0.87 23.78
CA ALA A 80 1.95 -1.44 23.00
C ALA A 80 1.96 -2.98 22.99
N THR A 81 1.19 -3.66 23.86
CA THR A 81 1.12 -5.12 23.89
C THR A 81 0.30 -5.69 22.73
N LEU A 82 -0.60 -4.89 22.14
CA LEU A 82 -1.50 -5.31 21.06
C LEU A 82 -0.83 -5.40 19.67
N ARG A 83 0.49 -5.18 19.56
CA ARG A 83 1.31 -5.29 18.34
C ARG A 83 0.54 -4.93 17.06
N CYS A 84 0.20 -3.65 16.94
CA CYS A 84 -0.48 -3.13 15.75
C CYS A 84 0.55 -2.76 14.67
N PRO A 85 0.38 -3.21 13.40
CA PRO A 85 1.26 -2.77 12.32
C PRO A 85 1.18 -1.24 12.16
N GLN A 86 2.31 -0.62 11.83
CA GLN A 86 2.40 0.83 11.60
C GLN A 86 2.74 1.10 10.14
N PRO A 87 2.15 2.16 9.53
CA PRO A 87 2.55 2.59 8.20
C PRO A 87 4.04 2.93 8.14
N HIS A 88 4.72 2.45 7.11
CA HIS A 88 6.07 2.90 6.80
C HIS A 88 5.98 4.18 5.95
N LEU A 89 6.77 5.20 6.27
CA LEU A 89 6.77 6.45 5.53
C LEU A 89 7.48 6.29 4.19
N THR A 90 6.98 6.97 3.17
CA THR A 90 7.74 7.20 1.93
C THR A 90 9.00 8.03 2.22
N GLN A 91 9.90 8.10 1.24
CA GLN A 91 11.07 8.98 1.30
C GLN A 91 10.72 10.46 1.48
N THR A 92 9.51 10.86 1.06
CA THR A 92 8.96 12.22 1.19
C THR A 92 8.12 12.41 2.46
N GLY A 93 7.94 11.35 3.27
CA GLY A 93 7.31 11.44 4.58
C GLY A 93 5.79 11.24 4.60
N GLU A 94 5.17 10.80 3.50
CA GLU A 94 3.75 10.47 3.48
C GLU A 94 3.49 9.03 3.94
N THR A 95 2.34 8.82 4.59
CA THR A 95 1.85 7.47 4.93
C THR A 95 0.93 6.89 3.87
N ILE A 96 0.34 7.72 3.00
CA ILE A 96 -0.60 7.32 1.96
C ILE A 96 -0.33 8.19 0.74
N THR A 97 0.10 7.57 -0.35
CA THR A 97 0.49 8.24 -1.59
C THR A 97 -0.41 7.77 -2.72
N PRO A 98 -1.08 8.68 -3.46
CA PRO A 98 -1.78 8.31 -4.68
C PRO A 98 -0.79 7.76 -5.70
N VAL A 99 -1.12 6.63 -6.31
CA VAL A 99 -0.38 6.07 -7.45
C VAL A 99 -1.31 6.05 -8.66
N PRO A 100 -0.80 6.38 -9.87
CA PRO A 100 -1.62 6.32 -11.06
C PRO A 100 -2.15 4.90 -11.25
N SER A 101 -3.42 4.80 -11.63
CA SER A 101 -3.98 3.50 -12.01
C SER A 101 -3.31 3.03 -13.32
N GLU A 102 -3.33 1.72 -13.59
CA GLU A 102 -2.80 1.13 -14.85
C GLU A 102 -3.22 1.91 -16.11
N ALA A 103 -4.41 2.53 -16.10
CA ALA A 103 -4.94 3.30 -17.23
C ALA A 103 -4.18 4.60 -17.52
N GLU A 104 -3.48 5.18 -16.54
CA GLU A 104 -2.68 6.40 -16.74
C GLU A 104 -1.20 6.10 -17.00
N ALA A 105 -0.68 4.99 -16.45
CA ALA A 105 0.70 4.56 -16.71
C ALA A 105 0.92 4.15 -18.18
N ALA A 106 -0.09 3.54 -18.82
CA ALA A 106 -0.02 3.13 -20.22
C ALA A 106 -0.11 4.28 -21.24
N VAL A 107 -0.57 5.47 -20.84
CA VAL A 107 -0.71 6.64 -21.72
C VAL A 107 0.53 7.55 -21.69
N SER A 108 1.47 7.28 -20.77
CA SER A 108 2.71 8.03 -20.58
C SER A 108 3.97 7.21 -20.90
N ALA A 109 3.87 6.26 -21.84
CA ALA A 109 5.04 5.66 -22.48
C ALA A 109 5.25 6.34 -23.86
N PRO A 110 6.42 6.93 -24.14
CA PRO A 110 6.72 7.57 -25.42
C PRO A 110 6.81 6.57 -26.59
#